data_AF-A0A7S0C122-F1
#
_entry.id   AF-A0A7S0C122-F1
#
_cell.length_a   1.000
_cell.length_b   1.000
_cell.length_c   1.000
_cell.angle_alpha   90.00
_cell.angle_beta   90.00
_cell.angle_gamma   90.00
#
_symmetry.space_group_name_H-M   'P 1'
#
loop_
_entity.id
_entity.type
_entity.pdbx_description
1 polymer ?
#
loop_
_entity_poly.entity_id
_entity_poly.type
_entity_poly.pdbx_seq_one_letter_code
_entity_poly.pdbx_strand_id
1 'polypeptide(L)'
;ELRLREEAESPFRKVRFLVYGALAAGAATSLAVSIARIAAGLAGINADLLNESLENSIVDSLGIIALYFFWKRDSEEQENRLKQAARGADYAKLMVRGSQELLLGEGDTKSSASSESTTVSRPLSSLRRGRGKEKRVVIAAAGKDTIRKLLEEMAEMSLNASLNKNDLVIVPVTLPQCTAPLGIEKRIINKVSSCIALPAGGDWVSVMNDESETAKNQGIDVLSEGFCIILKENGIVGRQAKGIKLERMVDAVMERKTIVIDVANI
;
A
#
# COMPACT_ATOMS: atom_id res chain seq x y z
N GLU A 1 -6.79 5.54 15.44
CA GLU A 1 -7.45 5.59 14.11
C GLU A 1 -7.27 4.32 13.29
N LEU A 2 -6.05 3.85 13.00
CA LEU A 2 -5.82 2.64 12.18
C LEU A 2 -6.56 1.39 12.69
N ARG A 3 -6.54 1.12 14.00
CA ARG A 3 -7.30 0.02 14.62
C ARG A 3 -8.83 0.18 14.51
N LEU A 4 -9.35 1.41 14.60
CA LEU A 4 -10.79 1.66 14.47
C LEU A 4 -11.27 1.44 13.03
N ARG A 5 -10.45 1.82 12.04
CA ARG A 5 -10.73 1.56 10.63
C ARG A 5 -10.65 0.07 10.30
N GLU A 6 -9.69 -0.63 10.89
CA GLU A 6 -9.58 -2.09 10.78
C GLU A 6 -10.80 -2.81 11.36
N GLU A 7 -11.30 -2.38 12.52
CA GLU A 7 -12.51 -2.93 13.14
C GLU A 7 -13.76 -2.67 12.30
N ALA A 8 -13.85 -1.53 11.63
CA ALA A 8 -14.95 -1.23 10.71
C ALA A 8 -14.94 -2.11 9.45
N GLU A 9 -13.76 -2.46 8.93
CA GLU A 9 -13.63 -3.32 7.74
C GLU A 9 -13.84 -4.81 8.05
N SER A 10 -13.73 -5.23 9.32
CA SER A 10 -13.92 -6.63 9.73
C SER A 10 -14.65 -6.72 11.09
N PRO A 11 -15.93 -6.32 11.16
CA PRO A 11 -16.64 -6.10 12.42
C PRO A 11 -16.78 -7.36 13.29
N PHE A 12 -16.80 -8.56 12.67
CA PHE A 12 -16.96 -9.83 13.39
C PHE A 12 -15.65 -10.60 13.61
N ARG A 13 -14.49 -10.00 13.36
CA ARG A 13 -13.21 -10.71 13.47
C ARG A 13 -12.91 -11.17 14.90
N LYS A 14 -13.13 -10.31 15.90
CA LYS A 14 -12.93 -10.67 17.31
C LYS A 14 -13.85 -11.82 17.73
N VAL A 15 -15.10 -11.79 17.26
CA VAL A 15 -16.07 -12.88 17.47
C VAL A 15 -15.57 -14.17 16.84
N ARG A 16 -15.01 -14.10 15.63
CA ARG A 16 -14.46 -15.26 14.94
C ARG A 16 -13.27 -15.88 15.68
N PHE A 17 -12.33 -15.08 16.16
CA PHE A 17 -11.22 -15.58 17.00
C PHE A 17 -11.72 -16.17 18.32
N LEU A 18 -12.75 -15.58 18.93
CA LEU A 18 -13.40 -16.16 20.11
C LEU A 18 -14.02 -17.53 19.79
N VAL A 19 -14.71 -17.65 18.65
CA VAL A 19 -15.29 -18.92 18.19
C VAL A 19 -14.20 -19.96 17.92
N TYR A 20 -13.11 -19.58 17.25
CA TYR A 20 -11.97 -20.48 17.02
C TYR A 20 -11.37 -20.97 18.34
N GLY A 21 -11.14 -20.07 19.30
CA GLY A 21 -10.63 -20.41 20.61
C GLY A 21 -11.58 -21.32 21.41
N ALA A 22 -12.88 -21.02 21.41
CA ALA A 22 -13.88 -21.81 22.10
C ALA A 22 -14.02 -23.22 21.50
N LEU A 23 -14.06 -23.33 20.17
CA LEU A 23 -14.12 -24.64 19.49
C LEU A 23 -12.83 -25.44 19.71
N ALA A 24 -11.66 -24.79 19.67
CA ALA A 24 -10.39 -25.45 19.93
C ALA A 24 -10.30 -25.95 21.38
N ALA A 25 -10.76 -25.16 22.35
CA ALA A 25 -10.81 -25.57 23.76
C ALA A 25 -11.78 -26.74 23.98
N GLY A 26 -12.94 -26.72 23.33
CA GLY A 26 -13.90 -27.82 23.36
C GLY A 26 -13.32 -29.11 22.78
N ALA A 27 -12.74 -29.04 21.58
CA ALA A 27 -12.10 -30.17 20.93
C ALA A 27 -10.91 -30.71 21.74
N ALA A 28 -10.08 -29.83 22.33
CA ALA A 28 -8.97 -30.24 23.20
C ALA A 28 -9.44 -30.95 24.47
N THR A 29 -10.55 -30.49 25.06
CA THR A 29 -11.14 -31.14 26.24
C THR A 29 -11.70 -32.52 25.88
N SER A 30 -12.43 -32.63 24.76
CA SER A 30 -12.94 -33.91 24.24
C SER A 30 -11.82 -34.89 23.91
N LEU A 31 -10.75 -34.42 23.28
CA LEU A 31 -9.57 -35.20 22.96
C LEU A 31 -8.86 -35.72 24.21
N ALA A 32 -8.72 -34.89 25.25
CA ALA A 32 -8.12 -35.32 26.51
C ALA A 32 -8.93 -36.46 27.17
N VAL A 33 -10.26 -36.37 27.16
CA VAL A 33 -11.14 -37.43 27.66
C VAL A 33 -11.01 -38.69 26.80
N SER A 34 -11.01 -38.55 25.47
CA SER A 34 -10.86 -39.67 24.54
C SER A 34 -9.53 -40.40 24.71
N ILE A 35 -8.43 -39.68 24.88
CA ILE A 35 -7.11 -40.27 25.17
C ILE A 35 -7.12 -41.05 26.49
N ALA A 36 -7.71 -40.49 27.55
CA ALA A 36 -7.83 -41.18 28.83
C ALA A 36 -8.65 -42.48 28.72
N ARG A 37 -9.74 -42.46 27.94
CA ARG A 37 -10.57 -43.65 27.65
C ARG A 37 -9.81 -44.69 26.82
N ILE A 38 -9.04 -44.26 25.82
CA ILE A 38 -8.17 -45.17 25.05
C ILE A 38 -7.16 -45.85 25.96
N ALA A 39 -6.49 -45.11 26.84
CA ALA A 39 -5.53 -45.67 27.79
C ALA A 39 -6.17 -46.69 28.74
N ALA A 40 -7.37 -46.39 29.26
CA ALA A 40 -8.13 -47.31 30.10
C ALA A 40 -8.55 -48.58 29.34
N GLY A 41 -9.03 -48.45 28.10
CA GLY A 41 -9.41 -49.56 27.25
C GLY A 41 -8.23 -50.48 26.91
N LEU A 42 -7.05 -49.93 26.66
CA LEU A 42 -5.82 -50.70 26.45
C LEU A 42 -5.37 -51.46 27.70
N ALA A 43 -5.73 -50.99 28.90
CA ALA A 43 -5.52 -51.68 30.17
C ALA A 43 -6.63 -52.73 30.47
N GLY A 44 -7.59 -52.93 29.57
CA GLY A 44 -8.68 -53.89 29.71
C GLY A 44 -9.93 -53.36 30.43
N ILE A 45 -10.00 -52.05 30.70
CA ILE A 45 -11.14 -51.42 31.38
C ILE A 45 -12.05 -50.77 30.32
N ASN A 46 -13.30 -51.23 30.20
CA ASN A 46 -14.28 -50.73 29.21
C ASN A 46 -13.75 -50.77 27.76
N ALA A 47 -13.18 -51.92 27.36
CA ALA A 47 -12.58 -52.12 26.04
C ALA A 47 -13.59 -51.99 24.88
N ASP A 48 -14.89 -52.10 25.14
CA ASP A 48 -15.98 -51.86 24.20
C ASP A 48 -16.03 -50.42 23.68
N LEU A 49 -15.56 -49.44 24.46
CA LEU A 49 -15.56 -48.01 24.12
C LEU A 49 -14.31 -47.57 23.32
N LEU A 50 -13.37 -48.48 23.05
CA LEU A 50 -12.10 -48.16 22.39
C LEU A 50 -12.28 -47.58 20.99
N ASN A 51 -13.15 -48.20 20.19
CA ASN A 51 -13.33 -47.79 18.79
C ASN A 51 -13.96 -46.39 18.68
N GLU A 52 -14.99 -46.11 19.51
CA GLU A 52 -15.61 -44.79 19.59
C GLU A 52 -14.63 -43.72 20.09
N SER A 53 -13.83 -44.04 21.11
CA SER A 53 -12.83 -43.11 21.65
C SER A 53 -11.72 -42.80 20.64
N LEU A 54 -11.33 -43.78 19.81
CA LEU A 54 -10.38 -43.59 18.73
C LEU A 54 -10.94 -42.69 17.63
N GLU A 55 -12.19 -42.93 17.20
CA GLU A 55 -12.86 -42.09 16.21
C GLU A 55 -12.97 -40.64 16.69
N ASN A 56 -13.44 -40.43 17.93
CA ASN A 56 -13.54 -39.10 18.53
C ASN A 56 -12.17 -38.41 18.62
N SER A 57 -11.11 -39.12 19.03
CA SER A 57 -9.75 -38.56 19.11
C SER A 57 -9.22 -38.12 17.75
N ILE A 58 -9.50 -38.88 16.68
CA ILE A 58 -9.12 -38.52 15.31
C ILE A 58 -9.87 -37.26 14.88
N VAL A 59 -11.19 -37.23 15.08
CA VAL A 59 -12.04 -36.09 14.70
C VAL A 59 -11.61 -34.82 15.43
N ASP A 60 -11.41 -34.89 16.75
CA ASP A 60 -10.96 -33.74 17.56
C ASP A 60 -9.57 -33.24 17.11
N SER A 61 -8.64 -34.16 16.83
CA SER A 61 -7.30 -33.81 16.34
C SER A 61 -7.37 -33.05 15.02
N LEU A 62 -8.15 -33.56 14.07
CA LEU A 62 -8.36 -32.90 12.77
C LEU A 62 -9.05 -31.55 12.93
N GLY A 63 -10.03 -31.45 13.83
CA GLY A 63 -10.71 -30.22 14.17
C GLY A 63 -9.76 -29.14 14.70
N ILE A 64 -8.89 -29.49 15.65
CA ILE A 64 -7.87 -28.57 16.21
C ILE A 64 -6.92 -28.10 15.10
N ILE A 65 -6.43 -29.02 14.26
CA ILE A 65 -5.53 -28.68 13.14
C ILE A 65 -6.22 -27.70 12.18
N ALA A 66 -7.47 -27.95 11.81
CA ALA A 66 -8.22 -27.09 10.91
C ALA A 66 -8.46 -25.69 11.53
N LEU A 67 -8.83 -25.62 12.81
CA LEU A 67 -9.02 -24.35 13.52
C LEU A 67 -7.73 -23.55 13.63
N TYR A 68 -6.60 -24.22 13.91
CA TYR A 68 -5.29 -23.59 13.92
C TYR A 68 -4.93 -23.01 12.54
N PHE A 69 -5.20 -23.75 11.47
CA PHE A 69 -4.99 -23.26 10.10
C PHE A 69 -5.80 -21.99 9.80
N PHE A 70 -7.09 -21.97 10.15
CA PHE A 70 -7.94 -20.79 9.97
C PHE A 70 -7.49 -19.60 10.82
N TRP A 71 -7.11 -19.85 12.08
CA TRP A 71 -6.57 -18.82 12.97
C TRP A 71 -5.32 -18.19 12.35
N LYS A 72 -4.38 -19.02 11.89
CA LYS A 72 -3.12 -18.55 11.30
C LYS A 72 -3.38 -17.70 10.06
N ARG A 73 -4.23 -18.17 9.14
CA ARG A 73 -4.57 -17.44 7.91
C ARG A 73 -5.19 -16.08 8.20
N ASP A 74 -6.16 -16.02 9.11
CA ASP A 74 -6.82 -14.76 9.48
C ASP A 74 -5.86 -13.80 10.20
N SER A 75 -4.92 -14.33 10.99
CA SER A 75 -3.88 -13.52 11.64
C SER A 75 -2.91 -12.91 10.62
N GLU A 76 -2.50 -13.68 9.61
CA GLU A 76 -1.63 -13.20 8.53
C GLU A 76 -2.33 -12.14 7.67
N GLU A 77 -3.62 -12.32 7.35
CA GLU A 77 -4.41 -11.31 6.65
C GLU A 77 -4.52 -9.99 7.44
N GLN A 78 -4.71 -10.08 8.75
CA GLN A 78 -4.73 -8.93 9.65
C GLN A 78 -3.39 -8.18 9.61
N GLU A 79 -2.29 -8.90 9.80
CA GLU A 79 -0.96 -8.31 9.81
C GLU A 79 -0.63 -7.63 8.48
N ASN A 80 -0.99 -8.26 7.35
CA ASN A 80 -0.78 -7.70 6.03
C ASN A 80 -1.60 -6.41 5.80
N ARG A 81 -2.86 -6.37 6.22
CA ARG A 81 -3.69 -5.14 6.12
C ARG A 81 -3.15 -4.03 7.02
N LEU A 82 -2.74 -4.37 8.24
CA LEU A 82 -2.11 -3.42 9.17
C LEU A 82 -0.81 -2.86 8.61
N LYS A 83 0.06 -3.70 8.05
CA LYS A 83 1.31 -3.27 7.38
C LYS A 83 1.02 -2.33 6.21
N GLN A 84 0.04 -2.67 5.35
CA GLN A 84 -0.33 -1.80 4.24
C GLN A 84 -0.91 -0.45 4.70
N ALA A 85 -1.76 -0.47 5.74
CA ALA A 85 -2.36 0.74 6.27
C ALA A 85 -1.33 1.63 6.99
N ALA A 86 -0.37 1.02 7.72
CA ALA A 86 0.75 1.71 8.34
C ALA A 86 1.64 2.38 7.27
N ARG A 87 2.05 1.63 6.23
CA ARG A 87 2.78 2.20 5.07
C ARG A 87 2.02 3.37 4.46
N GLY A 88 0.73 3.19 4.17
CA GLY A 88 -0.12 4.25 3.64
C GLY A 88 -0.19 5.49 4.55
N ALA A 89 -0.11 5.32 5.87
CA ALA A 89 -0.06 6.42 6.83
C ALA A 89 1.31 7.13 6.83
N ASP A 90 2.40 6.43 6.58
CA ASP A 90 3.73 7.05 6.49
C ASP A 90 3.88 7.86 5.20
N TYR A 91 3.40 7.33 4.06
CA TYR A 91 3.30 8.10 2.82
C TYR A 91 2.43 9.35 2.97
N ALA A 92 1.32 9.25 3.72
CA ALA A 92 0.41 10.38 3.95
C ALA A 92 1.06 11.59 4.61
N LYS A 93 2.12 11.37 5.41
CA LYS A 93 2.85 12.41 6.15
C LYS A 93 3.95 13.07 5.32
N LEU A 94 4.37 12.46 4.21
CA LEU A 94 5.42 13.01 3.35
C LEU A 94 4.98 14.34 2.77
N MET A 95 5.86 15.35 2.83
CA MET A 95 5.58 16.68 2.30
C MET A 95 6.16 16.83 0.90
N VAL A 96 5.33 17.36 0.02
CA VAL A 96 5.73 17.77 -1.33
C VAL A 96 5.58 19.26 -1.50
N ARG A 97 6.29 19.82 -2.47
CA ARG A 97 6.16 21.21 -2.94
C ARG A 97 5.88 21.22 -4.43
N GLY A 98 4.99 22.07 -4.89
CA GLY A 98 4.61 22.14 -6.29
C GLY A 98 3.96 23.48 -6.61
N SER A 99 3.48 23.62 -7.83
CA SER A 99 2.68 24.78 -8.23
C SER A 99 1.37 24.82 -7.42
N GLN A 100 0.91 26.04 -7.13
CA GLN A 100 -0.36 26.25 -6.43
C GLN A 100 -1.54 25.60 -7.17
N GLU A 101 -1.58 25.68 -8.50
CA GLU A 101 -2.63 25.07 -9.33
C GLU A 101 -2.68 23.54 -9.22
N LEU A 102 -1.51 22.90 -9.11
CA LEU A 102 -1.39 21.46 -8.95
C LEU A 102 -1.90 20.98 -7.58
N LEU A 103 -1.52 21.68 -6.51
CA LEU A 103 -1.76 21.24 -5.14
C LEU A 103 -3.05 21.77 -4.49
N LEU A 104 -3.57 22.92 -4.94
CA LEU A 104 -4.78 23.56 -4.39
C LEU A 104 -5.96 23.58 -5.35
N GLY A 105 -5.72 23.48 -6.67
CA GLY A 105 -6.76 23.62 -7.69
C GLY A 105 -7.24 25.06 -7.89
N GLU A 106 -8.02 25.30 -8.94
CA GLU A 106 -8.46 26.65 -9.35
C GLU A 106 -9.44 27.33 -8.38
N GLY A 107 -10.05 26.58 -7.45
CA GLY A 107 -11.16 27.08 -6.62
C GLY A 107 -10.78 27.77 -5.30
N ASP A 108 -9.52 27.65 -4.85
CA ASP A 108 -9.09 28.14 -3.51
C ASP A 108 -8.37 29.50 -3.56
N THR A 109 -8.45 30.20 -4.70
CA THR A 109 -7.81 31.50 -4.92
C THR A 109 -8.62 32.65 -4.31
N LYS A 110 -8.74 32.69 -2.98
CA LYS A 110 -8.99 33.95 -2.27
C LYS A 110 -7.65 34.46 -1.72
N SER A 111 -7.13 35.49 -2.37
CA SER A 111 -5.88 36.22 -2.04
C SER A 111 -4.61 35.67 -2.69
N SER A 112 -4.22 36.24 -3.83
CA SER A 112 -2.95 36.97 -3.99
C SER A 112 -2.80 37.40 -5.45
N ALA A 113 -3.06 38.70 -5.69
CA ALA A 113 -2.70 39.38 -6.91
C ALA A 113 -1.18 39.62 -6.91
N SER A 114 -0.41 38.62 -7.33
CA SER A 114 1.00 38.78 -7.73
C SER A 114 1.36 37.61 -8.64
N SER A 115 1.62 37.89 -9.91
CA SER A 115 1.98 36.94 -10.97
C SER A 115 3.38 36.30 -10.79
N GLU A 116 3.66 35.77 -9.61
CA GLU A 116 4.83 34.95 -9.32
C GLU A 116 4.37 33.53 -8.98
N SER A 117 5.00 32.53 -9.60
CA SER A 117 4.67 31.11 -9.43
C SER A 117 4.88 30.69 -7.97
N THR A 118 3.86 30.88 -7.14
CA THR A 118 3.97 30.64 -5.71
C THR A 118 4.00 29.13 -5.49
N THR A 119 5.17 28.62 -5.11
CA THR A 119 5.31 27.22 -4.76
C THR A 119 4.72 26.99 -3.38
N VAL A 120 3.80 26.04 -3.26
CA VAL A 120 3.16 25.69 -1.97
C VAL A 120 3.64 24.32 -1.55
N SER A 121 3.77 24.09 -0.23
CA SER A 121 4.04 22.76 0.31
C SER A 121 2.81 22.18 1.01
N ARG A 122 2.54 20.89 0.76
CA ARG A 122 1.41 20.15 1.34
C ARG A 122 1.80 18.69 1.60
N PRO A 123 1.17 18.03 2.57
CA PRO A 123 1.33 16.60 2.77
C PRO A 123 0.66 15.83 1.63
N LEU A 124 1.19 14.65 1.25
CA LEU A 124 0.58 13.79 0.23
C LEU A 124 -0.86 13.38 0.58
N SER A 125 -1.23 13.40 1.86
CA SER A 125 -2.61 13.17 2.29
C SER A 125 -3.64 14.19 1.78
N SER A 126 -3.23 15.41 1.37
CA SER A 126 -4.16 16.40 0.80
C SER A 126 -4.56 16.09 -0.63
N LEU A 127 -3.82 15.22 -1.32
CA LEU A 127 -4.11 14.79 -2.70
C LEU A 127 -5.07 13.58 -2.76
N ARG A 128 -5.52 13.10 -1.60
CA ARG A 128 -6.45 11.96 -1.47
C ARG A 128 -7.90 12.39 -1.60
N ARG A 129 -8.76 11.41 -1.88
CA ARG A 129 -10.21 11.55 -2.02
C ARG A 129 -10.83 12.36 -0.88
N GLY A 130 -11.65 13.35 -1.21
CA GLY A 130 -12.39 14.17 -0.24
C GLY A 130 -11.55 15.13 0.61
N ARG A 131 -10.27 15.41 0.26
CA ARG A 131 -9.40 16.34 1.00
C ARG A 131 -8.83 17.49 0.16
N GLY A 132 -9.35 17.69 -1.06
CA GLY A 132 -8.90 18.72 -2.00
C GLY A 132 -9.02 18.24 -3.44
N LYS A 133 -7.99 18.50 -4.25
CA LYS A 133 -7.86 18.01 -5.62
C LYS A 133 -7.39 16.55 -5.61
N GLU A 134 -8.29 15.65 -5.97
CA GLU A 134 -8.01 14.21 -6.01
C GLU A 134 -6.98 13.93 -7.10
N LYS A 135 -5.82 13.40 -6.70
CA LYS A 135 -4.71 13.09 -7.62
C LYS A 135 -4.08 11.77 -7.23
N ARG A 136 -3.73 10.96 -8.23
CA ARG A 136 -2.85 9.79 -8.07
C ARG A 136 -1.42 10.28 -8.01
N VAL A 137 -0.68 9.88 -6.98
CA VAL A 137 0.71 10.30 -6.83
C VAL A 137 1.63 9.16 -7.21
N VAL A 138 2.51 9.38 -8.17
CA VAL A 138 3.55 8.43 -8.56
C VAL A 138 4.88 8.93 -8.02
N ILE A 139 5.40 8.28 -6.99
CA ILE A 139 6.74 8.55 -6.48
C ILE A 139 7.71 7.77 -7.36
N ALA A 140 8.54 8.47 -8.12
CA ALA A 140 9.55 7.89 -8.99
C ALA A 140 10.92 8.05 -8.32
N ALA A 141 11.52 6.94 -7.90
CA ALA A 141 12.79 6.94 -7.16
C ALA A 141 13.87 6.21 -7.96
N ALA A 142 14.95 6.93 -8.31
CA ALA A 142 16.06 6.39 -9.08
C ALA A 142 17.34 7.21 -8.89
N GLY A 143 18.43 6.77 -9.52
CA GLY A 143 19.64 7.58 -9.65
C GLY A 143 19.42 8.86 -10.45
N LYS A 144 20.37 9.80 -10.32
CA LYS A 144 20.28 11.15 -10.92
C LYS A 144 20.04 11.13 -12.43
N ASP A 145 20.72 10.24 -13.16
CA ASP A 145 20.63 10.18 -14.62
C ASP A 145 19.28 9.64 -15.09
N THR A 146 18.73 8.63 -14.40
CA THR A 146 17.41 8.06 -14.69
C THR A 146 16.30 9.06 -14.38
N ILE A 147 16.37 9.80 -13.27
CA ILE A 147 15.42 10.87 -12.97
C ILE A 147 15.51 12.01 -13.99
N ARG A 148 16.71 12.34 -14.49
CA ARG A 148 16.85 13.35 -15.55
C ARG A 148 16.13 12.91 -16.82
N LYS A 149 16.38 11.69 -17.30
CA LYS A 149 15.69 11.13 -18.48
C LYS A 149 14.17 11.13 -18.30
N LEU A 150 13.69 10.71 -17.14
CA LEU A 150 12.26 10.75 -16.80
C LEU A 150 11.67 12.15 -16.96
N LEU A 151 12.35 13.19 -16.46
CA LEU A 151 11.85 14.57 -16.57
C LEU A 151 11.93 15.12 -17.99
N GLU A 152 12.89 14.67 -18.79
CA GLU A 152 12.98 14.99 -20.21
C GLU A 152 11.83 14.34 -20.99
N GLU A 153 11.56 13.05 -20.76
CA GLU A 153 10.39 12.34 -21.31
C GLU A 153 9.07 13.00 -20.90
N MET A 154 8.93 13.39 -19.64
CA MET A 154 7.74 14.12 -19.17
C MET A 154 7.61 15.52 -19.79
N ALA A 155 8.71 16.15 -20.20
CA ALA A 155 8.67 17.47 -20.83
C ALA A 155 8.13 17.39 -22.28
N GLU A 156 7.99 16.19 -22.85
CA GLU A 156 7.28 15.97 -24.10
C GLU A 156 5.79 16.30 -23.93
N MET A 157 5.26 17.09 -24.87
CA MET A 157 3.93 17.70 -24.75
C MET A 157 2.80 16.66 -24.71
N SER A 158 2.95 15.54 -25.42
CA SER A 158 1.98 14.44 -25.46
C SER A 158 1.82 13.76 -24.10
N LEU A 159 2.94 13.45 -23.43
CA LEU A 159 2.95 12.76 -22.15
C LEU A 159 2.45 13.68 -21.03
N ASN A 160 2.90 14.94 -21.00
CA ASN A 160 2.45 15.92 -20.01
C ASN A 160 0.92 16.14 -20.04
N ALA A 161 0.36 16.32 -21.24
CA ALA A 161 -1.09 16.46 -21.41
C ALA A 161 -1.84 15.20 -20.92
N SER A 162 -1.30 14.02 -21.17
CA SER A 162 -1.89 12.75 -20.77
C SER A 162 -1.83 12.50 -19.27
N LEU A 163 -0.75 12.92 -18.60
CA LEU A 163 -0.61 12.87 -17.14
C LEU A 163 -1.62 13.79 -16.45
N ASN A 164 -1.75 15.03 -16.94
CA ASN A 164 -2.72 15.99 -16.43
C ASN A 164 -4.16 15.50 -16.57
N LYS A 165 -4.52 14.94 -17.74
CA LYS A 165 -5.85 14.38 -18.02
C LYS A 165 -6.19 13.16 -17.16
N ASN A 166 -5.18 12.45 -16.66
CA ASN A 166 -5.34 11.26 -15.82
C ASN A 166 -5.08 11.50 -14.34
N ASP A 167 -5.02 12.77 -13.93
CA ASP A 167 -4.88 13.16 -12.54
C ASP A 167 -3.62 12.59 -11.87
N LEU A 168 -2.56 12.36 -12.66
CA LEU A 168 -1.29 11.83 -12.19
C LEU A 168 -0.35 12.97 -11.80
N VAL A 169 0.21 12.87 -10.59
CA VAL A 169 1.23 13.76 -10.06
C VAL A 169 2.50 12.96 -9.84
N ILE A 170 3.59 13.36 -10.49
CA ILE A 170 4.87 12.68 -10.37
C ILE A 170 5.71 13.36 -9.30
N VAL A 171 6.27 12.56 -8.40
CA VAL A 171 7.21 12.99 -7.37
C VAL A 171 8.57 12.36 -7.62
N PRO A 172 9.50 13.05 -8.30
CA PRO A 172 10.82 12.53 -8.54
C PRO A 172 11.68 12.63 -7.27
N VAL A 173 12.25 11.49 -6.89
CA VAL A 173 13.14 11.35 -5.74
C VAL A 173 14.48 10.83 -6.24
N THR A 174 15.55 11.58 -5.99
CA THR A 174 16.90 11.19 -6.37
C THR A 174 17.55 10.39 -5.25
N LEU A 175 17.98 9.18 -5.57
CA LEU A 175 18.68 8.28 -4.66
C LEU A 175 20.20 8.44 -4.83
N PRO A 176 20.99 8.17 -3.77
CA PRO A 176 20.59 7.69 -2.43
C PRO A 176 20.13 8.78 -1.45
N GLN A 177 20.25 10.07 -1.80
CA GLN A 177 20.00 11.16 -0.85
C GLN A 177 18.51 11.33 -0.50
N CYS A 178 17.61 10.74 -1.28
CA CYS A 178 16.15 10.83 -1.13
C CYS A 178 15.64 12.28 -1.20
N THR A 179 16.28 13.10 -2.03
CA THR A 179 15.98 14.53 -2.19
C THR A 179 15.32 14.82 -3.53
N ALA A 180 14.86 16.06 -3.69
CA ALA A 180 14.47 16.57 -4.99
C ALA A 180 15.68 16.53 -5.94
N PRO A 181 15.47 16.34 -7.25
CA PRO A 181 16.56 16.34 -8.20
C PRO A 181 17.25 17.71 -8.26
N LEU A 182 18.48 17.76 -7.77
CA LEU A 182 19.33 18.95 -7.77
C LEU A 182 20.13 19.05 -9.07
N GLY A 183 20.27 20.27 -9.59
CA GLY A 183 21.03 20.54 -10.81
C GLY A 183 20.34 20.14 -12.11
N ILE A 184 19.00 20.03 -12.10
CA ILE A 184 18.19 19.95 -13.31
C ILE A 184 17.83 21.36 -13.77
N GLU A 185 17.84 21.57 -15.08
CA GLU A 185 17.51 22.87 -15.65
C GLU A 185 16.11 23.31 -15.23
N LYS A 186 16.00 24.52 -14.68
CA LYS A 186 14.71 25.13 -14.30
C LYS A 186 13.71 25.16 -15.47
N ARG A 187 14.21 25.20 -16.71
CA ARG A 187 13.40 25.14 -17.93
C ARG A 187 12.59 23.84 -18.03
N ILE A 188 13.21 22.70 -17.74
CA ILE A 188 12.53 21.39 -17.77
C ILE A 188 11.46 21.36 -16.70
N ILE A 189 11.81 21.73 -15.46
CA ILE A 189 10.88 21.76 -14.32
C ILE A 189 9.69 22.68 -14.60
N ASN A 190 9.91 23.84 -15.21
CA ASN A 190 8.83 24.78 -15.55
C ASN A 190 7.88 24.20 -16.60
N LYS A 191 8.38 23.46 -17.59
CA LYS A 191 7.52 22.79 -18.59
C LYS A 191 6.61 21.73 -17.98
N VAL A 192 7.07 21.01 -16.96
CA VAL A 192 6.30 19.94 -16.29
C VAL A 192 5.62 20.39 -14.99
N SER A 193 5.61 21.69 -14.71
CA SER A 193 5.10 22.30 -13.46
C SER A 193 3.62 22.00 -13.15
N SER A 194 2.85 21.58 -14.16
CA SER A 194 1.45 21.17 -14.02
C SER A 194 1.25 19.78 -13.43
N CYS A 195 2.23 18.87 -13.55
CA CYS A 195 2.12 17.47 -13.16
C CYS A 195 3.23 16.99 -12.22
N ILE A 196 4.19 17.85 -11.88
CA ILE A 196 5.33 17.52 -11.00
C ILE A 196 5.16 18.14 -9.62
N ALA A 197 5.45 17.36 -8.57
CA ALA A 197 5.65 17.87 -7.23
C ALA A 197 6.98 17.35 -6.69
N LEU A 198 7.79 18.22 -6.08
CA LEU A 198 9.10 17.87 -5.56
C LEU A 198 9.01 17.51 -4.08
N PRO A 199 9.84 16.58 -3.56
CA PRO A 199 9.91 16.34 -2.12
C PRO A 199 10.43 17.60 -1.41
N ALA A 200 9.81 17.95 -0.28
CA ALA A 200 10.03 19.23 0.41
C ALA A 200 10.21 19.11 1.93
N GLY A 201 9.89 17.95 2.52
CA GLY A 201 9.98 17.70 3.95
C GLY A 201 9.30 16.40 4.35
N GLY A 202 9.33 16.07 5.64
CA GLY A 202 8.91 14.76 6.15
C GLY A 202 10.02 13.71 6.02
N ASP A 203 9.69 12.48 6.39
CA ASP A 203 10.67 11.39 6.53
C ASP A 203 10.88 10.61 5.21
N TRP A 204 11.25 11.33 4.15
CA TRP A 204 11.52 10.72 2.84
C TRP A 204 12.64 9.69 2.90
N VAL A 205 13.68 9.93 3.70
CA VAL A 205 14.85 9.07 3.78
C VAL A 205 14.47 7.69 4.32
N SER A 206 13.76 7.63 5.44
CA SER A 206 13.32 6.37 6.03
C SER A 206 12.42 5.59 5.08
N VAL A 207 11.37 6.22 4.57
CA VAL A 207 10.39 5.56 3.68
C VAL A 207 11.04 5.08 2.38
N MET A 208 11.92 5.88 1.76
CA MET A 208 12.58 5.48 0.51
C MET A 208 13.66 4.42 0.72
N ASN A 209 14.31 4.37 1.89
CA ASN A 209 15.28 3.33 2.21
C ASN A 209 14.60 1.96 2.36
N ASP A 210 13.50 1.88 3.09
CA ASP A 210 12.71 0.64 3.26
C ASP A 210 12.24 0.08 1.90
N GLU A 211 11.79 0.97 1.02
CA GLU A 211 11.32 0.61 -0.32
C GLU A 211 12.48 0.29 -1.27
N SER A 212 13.63 0.94 -1.11
CA SER A 212 14.85 0.61 -1.84
C SER A 212 15.38 -0.77 -1.45
N GLU A 213 15.31 -1.13 -0.17
CA GLU A 213 15.67 -2.48 0.30
C GLU A 213 14.70 -3.53 -0.25
N THR A 214 13.40 -3.22 -0.20
CA THR A 214 12.36 -4.07 -0.81
C THR A 214 12.59 -4.25 -2.32
N ALA A 215 13.00 -3.20 -3.03
CA ALA A 215 13.35 -3.25 -4.46
C ALA A 215 14.56 -4.14 -4.72
N LYS A 216 15.62 -3.99 -3.92
CA LYS A 216 16.85 -4.81 -4.02
C LYS A 216 16.56 -6.28 -3.79
N ASN A 217 15.71 -6.60 -2.82
CA ASN A 217 15.28 -7.97 -2.53
C ASN A 217 14.48 -8.60 -3.69
N GLN A 218 13.90 -7.78 -4.57
CA GLN A 218 13.24 -8.21 -5.81
C GLN A 218 14.19 -8.26 -7.03
N GLY A 219 15.49 -7.97 -6.85
CA GLY A 219 16.48 -7.98 -7.92
C GLY A 219 16.42 -6.75 -8.83
N ILE A 220 15.90 -5.62 -8.35
CA ILE A 220 15.87 -4.35 -9.09
C ILE A 220 17.13 -3.55 -8.75
N ASP A 221 17.85 -3.09 -9.78
CA ASP A 221 18.92 -2.10 -9.56
C ASP A 221 18.30 -0.71 -9.39
N VAL A 222 18.22 -0.30 -8.13
CA VAL A 222 17.58 0.92 -7.69
C VAL A 222 18.21 2.18 -8.32
N LEU A 223 19.51 2.18 -8.59
CA LEU A 223 20.19 3.37 -9.12
C LEU A 223 20.01 3.50 -10.64
N SER A 224 20.10 2.40 -11.38
CA SER A 224 20.03 2.40 -12.84
C SER A 224 18.59 2.26 -13.36
N GLU A 225 17.86 1.23 -12.92
CA GLU A 225 16.48 0.96 -13.36
C GLU A 225 15.47 1.85 -12.62
N GLY A 226 15.71 2.08 -11.33
CA GLY A 226 14.77 2.79 -10.46
C GLY A 226 13.50 1.99 -10.17
N PHE A 227 12.64 2.57 -9.34
CA PHE A 227 11.33 2.00 -9.03
C PHE A 227 10.30 3.11 -8.86
N CYS A 228 9.03 2.74 -8.97
CA CYS A 228 7.92 3.66 -8.74
C CYS A 228 6.97 3.12 -7.67
N ILE A 229 6.44 4.02 -6.85
CA ILE A 229 5.35 3.74 -5.90
C ILE A 229 4.15 4.55 -6.35
N ILE A 230 3.00 3.91 -6.45
CA ILE A 230 1.75 4.57 -6.85
C ILE A 230 0.90 4.74 -5.59
N LEU A 231 0.54 5.96 -5.25
CA LEU A 231 -0.47 6.27 -4.25
C LEU A 231 -1.77 6.56 -4.98
N LYS A 232 -2.74 5.68 -4.76
CA LYS A 232 -4.06 5.77 -5.36
C LYS A 232 -4.85 6.90 -4.70
N GLU A 233 -5.92 7.35 -5.35
CA GLU A 233 -6.80 8.42 -4.84
C GLU A 233 -7.42 8.05 -3.47
N ASN A 234 -7.70 6.77 -3.24
CA ASN A 234 -8.20 6.25 -1.96
C ASN A 234 -7.13 6.21 -0.84
N GLY A 235 -5.87 6.54 -1.13
CA GLY A 235 -4.75 6.53 -0.21
C GLY A 235 -4.09 5.16 0.00
N ILE A 236 -4.54 4.13 -0.72
CA ILE A 236 -3.88 2.81 -0.74
C ILE A 236 -2.62 2.91 -1.60
N VAL A 237 -1.56 2.28 -1.13
CA VAL A 237 -0.29 2.17 -1.85
C VAL A 237 -0.41 1.03 -2.87
N GLY A 238 -0.41 1.37 -4.15
CA GLY A 238 -0.25 0.44 -5.27
C GLY A 238 1.19 -0.08 -5.36
N ARG A 239 1.33 -1.33 -5.79
CA ARG A 239 2.60 -2.04 -5.80
C ARG A 239 3.63 -1.42 -6.76
N GLN A 240 4.87 -1.61 -6.36
CA GLN A 240 6.11 -1.29 -7.06
C GLN A 240 6.13 -1.88 -8.49
N ALA A 241 6.34 -1.03 -9.50
CA ALA A 241 6.69 -1.53 -10.84
C ALA A 241 8.21 -1.55 -10.98
N LYS A 242 8.73 -2.61 -11.63
CA LYS A 242 10.13 -2.67 -12.05
C LYS A 242 10.39 -1.56 -13.07
N GLY A 243 11.28 -0.64 -12.73
CA GLY A 243 11.56 0.56 -13.50
C GLY A 243 10.43 1.60 -13.45
N ILE A 244 10.67 2.75 -14.05
CA ILE A 244 9.71 3.85 -14.14
C ILE A 244 9.13 3.86 -15.56
N LYS A 245 7.84 3.53 -15.71
CA LYS A 245 7.14 3.43 -17.01
C LYS A 245 5.84 4.22 -16.99
N LEU A 246 5.94 5.54 -17.17
CA LEU A 246 4.79 6.45 -17.04
C LEU A 246 3.72 6.23 -18.12
N GLU A 247 4.13 5.99 -19.37
CA GLU A 247 3.20 5.73 -20.48
C GLU A 247 2.26 4.56 -20.18
N ARG A 248 2.83 3.43 -19.73
CA ARG A 248 2.05 2.25 -19.36
C ARG A 248 1.04 2.53 -18.24
N MET A 249 1.36 3.45 -17.32
CA MET A 249 0.43 3.85 -16.26
C MET A 249 -0.71 4.69 -16.81
N VAL A 250 -0.41 5.63 -17.70
CA VAL A 250 -1.41 6.44 -18.39
C VAL A 250 -2.37 5.54 -19.18
N ASP A 251 -1.82 4.60 -19.95
CA ASP A 251 -2.60 3.67 -20.76
C ASP A 251 -3.52 2.80 -19.90
N ALA A 252 -3.01 2.27 -18.78
CA ALA A 252 -3.81 1.47 -17.85
C ALA A 252 -4.99 2.26 -17.24
N VAL A 253 -4.80 3.54 -16.93
CA VAL A 253 -5.88 4.40 -16.44
C VAL A 253 -6.89 4.68 -17.55
N MET A 254 -6.42 5.00 -18.76
CA MET A 254 -7.27 5.29 -19.92
C MET A 254 -8.12 4.09 -20.32
N GLU A 255 -7.53 2.89 -20.42
CA GLU A 255 -8.22 1.64 -20.76
C GLU A 255 -9.39 1.39 -19.81
N ARG A 256 -9.19 1.54 -18.50
CA ARG A 256 -10.27 1.32 -17.52
C ARG A 256 -11.34 2.40 -17.53
N LYS A 257 -10.98 3.66 -17.81
CA LYS A 257 -11.96 4.73 -18.06
C LYS A 257 -12.85 4.37 -19.25
N THR A 258 -12.30 3.81 -20.32
CA THR A 258 -13.08 3.42 -21.50
C THR A 258 -14.06 2.27 -21.24
N ILE A 259 -13.75 1.40 -20.27
CA ILE A 259 -14.60 0.24 -19.90
C ILE A 259 -15.59 0.61 -18.77
N VAL A 260 -15.66 1.88 -18.35
CA VAL A 260 -16.54 2.36 -17.25
C VAL A 260 -16.26 1.63 -15.93
N ILE A 261 -15.01 1.25 -15.70
CA ILE A 261 -14.56 0.64 -14.44
C ILE A 261 -14.06 1.74 -13.50
N ASP A 262 -14.37 1.63 -12.21
CA ASP A 262 -13.87 2.55 -11.19
C ASP A 262 -12.33 2.61 -11.18
N VAL A 263 -11.80 3.80 -11.49
CA VAL A 263 -10.36 4.08 -11.56
C VAL A 263 -9.77 4.52 -10.23
N ALA A 264 -10.58 4.77 -9.19
CA ALA A 264 -10.09 5.20 -7.87
C ALA A 264 -9.17 4.14 -7.21
N ASN A 265 -9.31 2.88 -7.64
CA ASN A 265 -8.53 1.74 -7.16
C ASN A 265 -7.30 1.41 -8.04
N ILE A 266 -6.88 2.28 -8.96
CA ILE A 266 -5.68 2.11 -9.80
C ILE A 266 -4.53 2.94 -9.26
#